data_AF-A0A090S2B2-F1
#
_entry.id   AF-A0A090S2B2-F1
#
_cell.length_a   1.000
_cell.length_b   1.000
_cell.length_c   1.000
_cell.angle_alpha   90.00
_cell.angle_beta   90.00
_cell.angle_gamma   90.00
#
_symmetry.space_group_name_H-M   'P 1'
#
loop_
_entity.id
_entity.type
_entity.pdbx_description
1 polymer ?
#
loop_
_entity_poly.entity_id
_entity_poly.type
_entity_poly.pdbx_seq_one_letter_code
_entity_poly.pdbx_strand_id
1 'polypeptide(L)' 'MKAFLSMSQHWGCDLTKLPNLENLVSDYVTNIQALGMRAAIEQLSK' A
#
# COMPACT_ATOMS: atom_id res chain seq x y z
N MET A 1 -9.73 -1.02 -1.01
CA MET A 1 -8.56 -0.13 -0.87
C MET A 1 -8.96 1.25 -0.36
N LYS A 2 -9.81 1.99 -1.07
CA LYS A 2 -10.38 3.29 -0.62
C LYS A 2 -10.82 3.37 0.86
N ALA A 3 -11.58 2.40 1.36
CA ALA A 3 -12.05 2.39 2.76
C ALA A 3 -10.92 2.30 3.79
N PHE A 4 -9.85 1.55 3.49
CA PHE A 4 -8.66 1.42 4.34
C PHE A 4 -7.86 2.74 4.34
N LEU A 5 -7.67 3.34 3.17
CA LEU A 5 -6.95 4.61 3.03
C LEU A 5 -7.72 5.79 3.64
N SER A 6 -9.05 5.77 3.64
CA SER A 6 -9.87 6.83 4.24
C SER A 6 -9.97 6.78 5.76
N MET A 7 -9.33 5.81 6.44
CA MET A 7 -9.36 5.67 7.91
C MET A 7 -8.52 6.74 8.60
N SER A 8 -8.97 7.99 8.54
CA SER A 8 -8.23 9.15 9.05
C SER A 8 -7.89 9.07 10.54
N GLN A 9 -8.68 8.37 11.34
CA GLN A 9 -8.37 8.11 12.76
C GLN A 9 -7.18 7.16 12.96
N HIS A 10 -6.93 6.26 12.01
CA HIS A 10 -5.80 5.33 12.07
C HIS A 10 -4.52 5.98 11.53
N TRP A 11 -4.64 6.77 10.45
CA TRP A 11 -3.49 7.37 9.75
C TRP A 11 -3.14 8.80 10.20
N GLY A 12 -4.00 9.43 11.01
CA GLY A 12 -3.89 10.86 11.34
C GLY A 12 -4.30 11.81 10.20
N CYS A 13 -4.58 11.29 9.01
CA CYS A 13 -5.04 12.05 7.85
C CYS A 13 -5.78 11.15 6.86
N ASP A 14 -6.54 11.75 5.92
CA ASP A 14 -7.20 11.00 4.86
C ASP A 14 -6.21 10.72 3.73
N LEU A 15 -5.72 9.48 3.66
CA LEU A 15 -4.73 9.05 2.67
C LEU A 15 -5.30 9.02 1.24
N THR A 16 -6.62 9.02 1.06
CA THR A 16 -7.23 9.08 -0.29
C THR A 16 -6.95 10.41 -1.00
N LYS A 17 -6.53 11.43 -0.26
CA LYS A 17 -6.13 12.74 -0.80
C LYS A 17 -4.73 12.74 -1.40
N LEU A 18 -3.92 11.72 -1.13
CA LEU A 18 -2.58 11.61 -1.69
C LEU A 18 -2.67 11.00 -3.09
N PRO A 19 -2.26 11.74 -4.13
CA PRO A 19 -2.34 11.25 -5.50
C PRO A 19 -1.45 10.01 -5.66
N ASN A 20 -1.91 9.05 -6.46
CA ASN A 20 -1.22 7.78 -6.77
C ASN A 20 -1.02 6.81 -5.59
N LEU A 21 -1.37 7.17 -4.36
CA LEU A 21 -1.14 6.30 -3.21
C LEU A 21 -1.97 5.00 -3.28
N GLU A 22 -3.21 5.07 -3.75
CA GLU A 22 -4.06 3.89 -3.90
C GLU A 22 -3.46 2.86 -4.86
N ASN A 23 -2.93 3.31 -5.98
CA ASN A 23 -2.26 2.45 -6.96
C ASN A 23 -1.00 1.83 -6.37
N LEU A 24 -0.14 2.63 -5.72
CA LEU A 24 1.08 2.16 -5.08
C LEU A 24 0.81 1.08 -4.01
N VAL A 25 -0.16 1.32 -3.12
CA VAL A 25 -0.52 0.34 -2.09
C VAL A 25 -1.09 -0.93 -2.72
N SER A 26 -1.89 -0.80 -3.78
CA SER A 26 -2.42 -1.95 -4.52
C SER A 26 -1.31 -2.79 -5.15
N ASP A 27 -0.31 -2.15 -5.76
CA ASP A 27 0.82 -2.83 -6.39
C ASP A 27 1.68 -3.54 -5.33
N TYR A 28 1.95 -2.90 -4.20
CA TYR A 28 2.69 -3.54 -3.10
C TYR A 28 1.93 -4.73 -2.51
N VAL A 29 0.62 -4.60 -2.26
CA VAL A 29 -0.21 -5.70 -1.75
C VAL A 29 -0.23 -6.85 -2.75
N THR A 30 -0.38 -6.57 -4.04
CA THR A 30 -0.37 -7.58 -5.10
C THR A 30 0.97 -8.31 -5.15
N ASN A 31 2.09 -7.59 -5.10
CA ASN A 31 3.43 -8.18 -5.08
C ASN A 31 3.66 -9.04 -3.83
N ILE A 32 3.23 -8.58 -2.66
CA ILE A 32 3.32 -9.35 -1.41
C ILE A 32 2.48 -10.63 -1.49
N GLN A 33 1.28 -10.57 -2.06
CA GLN A 33 0.41 -11.73 -2.23
C GLN A 33 0.98 -12.75 -3.23
N ALA A 34 1.61 -12.29 -4.30
CA ALA A 34 2.19 -13.15 -5.33
C ALA A 34 3.51 -13.82 -4.90
N LEU A 35 4.38 -13.09 -4.20
CA LEU A 35 5.76 -13.52 -3.92
C LEU A 35 5.98 -13.93 -2.46
N GLY A 36 5.07 -13.53 -1.56
CA GLY A 36 5.31 -13.54 -0.13
C GLY A 36 6.09 -12.31 0.34
N MET A 37 5.90 -11.94 1.60
CA MET A 37 6.39 -10.67 2.16
C MET A 37 7.92 -10.49 2.04
N ARG A 38 8.70 -11.53 2.32
CA ARG A 38 10.17 -11.46 2.25
C ARG A 38 10.67 -11.18 0.83
N ALA A 39 10.20 -11.95 -0.15
CA ALA A 39 10.61 -11.80 -1.54
C ALA A 39 10.15 -10.46 -2.14
N ALA A 40 8.96 -9.99 -1.76
CA ALA A 40 8.48 -8.67 -2.16
C ALA A 40 9.38 -7.54 -1.60
N ILE A 41 9.83 -7.62 -0.34
CA ILE A 41 10.75 -6.63 0.24
C ILE A 41 12.13 -6.67 -0.46
N GLU A 42 12.64 -7.86 -0.78
CA GLU A 42 13.91 -8.02 -1.50
C GLU A 42 13.87 -7.39 -2.91
N GLN A 43 12.70 -7.33 -3.56
CA GLN A 43 12.54 -6.60 -4.83
C GLN A 43 12.57 -5.08 -4.67
N LEU A 44 12.13 -4.55 -3.53
CA LEU A 44 12.13 -3.10 -3.27
C LEU A 44 13.50 -2.57 -2.82
N SER A 45 14.38 -3.47 -2.39
CA SER A 45 15.71 -3.13 -1.87
C SER A 45 16.81 -3.16 -2.94
N LYS A 46 16.45 -3.39 -4.21
CA LYS A 46 17.36 -3.42 -5.37
C LYS A 46 17.19 -2.17 -6.21
#